data_AF-A0A7I9YJ75-F1
#
_entry.id   AF-A0A7I9YJ75-F1
#
_cell.length_a   1.000
_cell.length_b   1.000
_cell.length_c   1.000
_cell.angle_alpha   90.00
_cell.angle_beta   90.00
_cell.angle_gamma   90.00
#
_symmetry.space_group_name_H-M   'P 1'
#
loop_
_entity.id
_entity.type
_entity.pdbx_description
1 polymer ?
#
loop_
_entity_poly.entity_id
_entity_poly.type
_entity_poly.pdbx_seq_one_letter_code
_entity_poly.pdbx_strand_id
1 'polypeptide(L)'
;MWEQVFAPANLAVALGRVERNRGAAGVDGVSAQELRNWCRDNWAGVREALDAGTYRPMPVRQVMIPKPDGGQRKLVPTVLDRLIQQAIAQC
;
A
#
# COMPACT_ATOMS: atom_id res chain seq x y z
N MET A 1 11.91 -16.01 -1.49
CA MET A 1 11.31 -14.86 -2.22
C MET A 1 10.51 -13.97 -1.29
N TRP A 2 9.42 -14.45 -0.67
CA TRP A 2 8.57 -13.63 0.22
C TRP A 2 9.28 -13.09 1.48
N GLU A 3 10.21 -13.85 2.06
CA GLU A 3 11.03 -13.36 3.19
C GLU A 3 11.88 -12.14 2.83
N GLN A 4 12.42 -12.08 1.60
CA GLN A 4 13.22 -10.95 1.12
C GLN A 4 12.31 -9.75 0.81
N VAL A 5 11.16 -10.00 0.16
CA VAL A 5 10.15 -8.98 -0.14
C VAL A 5 9.67 -8.28 1.14
N PHE A 6 9.39 -9.04 2.19
CA PHE A 6 8.89 -8.48 3.45
C PHE A 6 9.95 -8.39 4.55
N ALA A 7 11.23 -8.36 4.17
CA ALA A 7 12.32 -8.09 5.10
C ALA A 7 12.19 -6.66 5.67
N PRO A 8 12.50 -6.43 6.96
CA PRO A 8 12.39 -5.10 7.58
C PRO A 8 13.12 -4.00 6.80
N ALA A 9 14.30 -4.31 6.25
CA ALA A 9 15.07 -3.37 5.43
C ALA A 9 14.34 -2.98 4.13
N ASN A 10 13.77 -3.96 3.41
CA ASN A 10 13.03 -3.69 2.17
C ASN A 10 11.74 -2.92 2.45
N LEU A 11 11.01 -3.30 3.50
CA LEU A 11 9.80 -2.59 3.93
C LEU A 11 10.06 -1.14 4.32
N ALA A 12 11.18 -0.85 4.96
CA ALA A 12 11.56 0.52 5.30
C ALA A 12 11.80 1.37 4.04
N VAL A 13 12.47 0.81 3.02
CA VAL A 13 12.68 1.48 1.73
C VAL A 13 11.35 1.66 0.99
N ALA A 14 10.50 0.63 0.95
CA ALA A 14 9.18 0.68 0.35
C ALA A 14 8.29 1.75 1.01
N LEU A 15 8.25 1.79 2.35
CA LEU A 15 7.51 2.79 3.10
C LEU A 15 7.99 4.21 2.78
N GLY A 16 9.30 4.45 2.77
CA GLY A 16 9.85 5.76 2.41
C GLY A 16 9.48 6.22 1.00
N ARG A 17 9.39 5.30 0.03
CA ARG A 17 8.92 5.63 -1.33
C ARG A 17 7.43 5.97 -1.35
N VAL A 18 6.60 5.21 -0.63
CA VAL A 18 5.16 5.47 -0.54
C VAL A 18 4.88 6.80 0.16
N GLU A 19 5.61 7.12 1.24
CA GLU A 19 5.58 8.42 1.92
C GLU A 19 5.98 9.56 0.97
N ARG A 20 7.05 9.38 0.18
CA ARG A 20 7.54 10.39 -0.79
C ARG A 20 6.56 10.66 -1.93
N ASN A 21 5.81 9.66 -2.37
CA ASN A 21 4.88 9.78 -3.50
C ASN A 21 3.64 10.63 -3.18
N ARG A 22 3.40 11.00 -1.89
CA ARG A 22 2.30 11.86 -1.43
C ARG A 22 0.94 11.51 -2.04
N GLY A 23 0.70 10.22 -2.29
CA GLY A 23 -0.52 9.74 -2.92
C GLY A 23 -1.72 9.92 -1.99
N ALA A 24 -2.89 10.20 -2.57
CA ALA A 24 -4.15 10.29 -1.82
C ALA A 24 -4.40 9.01 -0.99
N ALA A 25 -5.11 9.18 0.12
CA ALA A 25 -5.58 8.07 0.96
C ALA A 25 -6.49 7.12 0.17
N GLY A 26 -6.51 5.86 0.59
CA GLY A 26 -7.36 4.83 0.01
C GLY A 26 -8.82 4.94 0.46
N VAL A 27 -9.56 3.83 0.34
CA VAL A 27 -10.94 3.72 0.82
C VAL A 27 -11.02 3.74 2.36
N ASP A 28 -9.94 3.30 3.01
CA ASP A 28 -9.74 3.25 4.46
C ASP A 28 -9.44 4.62 5.08
N GLY A 29 -9.16 5.64 4.25
CA GLY A 29 -8.87 6.99 4.73
C GLY A 29 -7.49 7.16 5.36
N VAL A 30 -6.73 6.08 5.55
CA VAL A 30 -5.38 6.11 6.10
C VAL A 30 -4.45 6.85 5.13
N SER A 31 -3.72 7.82 5.64
CA SER A 31 -2.73 8.57 4.87
C SER A 31 -1.37 7.87 4.87
N ALA A 32 -0.48 8.29 3.96
CA ALA A 32 0.89 7.77 3.93
C ALA A 32 1.69 8.08 5.21
N GLN A 33 1.35 9.17 5.91
CA GLN A 33 2.00 9.58 7.16
C GLN A 33 1.55 8.74 8.35
N GLU A 34 0.27 8.32 8.36
CA GLU A 34 -0.29 7.47 9.41
C GLU A 34 0.10 6.00 9.24
N LEU A 35 0.42 5.57 8.03
CA LEU A 35 0.76 4.18 7.71
C LEU A 35 1.87 3.62 8.61
N ARG A 36 2.89 4.42 8.95
CA ARG A 36 3.99 3.99 9.82
C ARG A 36 3.50 3.55 11.19
N ASN A 37 2.62 4.35 11.80
CA ASN A 37 2.05 4.03 13.11
C ASN A 37 1.08 2.87 12.99
N TRP A 38 0.22 2.88 11.97
CA TRP A 38 -0.71 1.78 11.71
C TRP A 38 0.01 0.43 11.55
N CYS A 39 1.12 0.39 10.80
CA CYS A 39 1.92 -0.82 10.64
C CYS A 39 2.53 -1.30 11.97
N ARG A 40 2.89 -0.41 12.91
CA ARG A 40 3.41 -0.87 14.21
C ARG A 40 2.40 -1.73 14.96
N ASP A 41 1.12 -1.38 14.85
CA ASP A 41 0.06 -2.06 15.60
C ASP A 41 -0.54 -3.24 14.83
N ASN A 42 -0.54 -3.20 13.49
CA ASN A 42 -1.29 -4.14 12.65
C ASN A 42 -0.42 -5.04 11.76
N TRP A 43 0.88 -4.77 11.62
CA TRP A 43 1.74 -5.49 10.65
C TRP A 43 1.84 -6.99 10.93
N ALA A 44 1.82 -7.40 12.21
CA ALA A 44 1.87 -8.82 12.57
C ALA A 44 0.73 -9.62 11.92
N GLY A 45 -0.52 -9.15 12.05
CA GLY A 45 -1.67 -9.81 11.43
C GLY A 45 -1.65 -9.76 9.90
N VAL A 46 -1.16 -8.66 9.31
CA VAL A 46 -0.97 -8.57 7.86
C VAL A 46 0.06 -9.58 7.38
N ARG A 47 1.17 -9.73 8.10
CA ARG A 47 2.23 -10.69 7.78
C ARG A 47 1.73 -12.12 7.86
N GLU A 48 1.00 -12.48 8.91
CA GLU A 48 0.37 -13.80 9.05
C GLU A 48 -0.57 -14.10 7.87
N ALA A 49 -1.40 -13.15 7.48
CA ALA A 49 -2.31 -13.32 6.33
C ALA A 49 -1.56 -13.46 5.00
N LEU A 50 -0.44 -12.75 4.82
CA LEU A 50 0.42 -12.87 3.65
C LEU A 50 1.10 -14.24 3.59
N ASP A 51 1.67 -14.70 4.70
CA ASP A 51 2.33 -16.00 4.80
C ASP A 51 1.33 -17.16 4.62
N ALA A 52 0.10 -17.00 5.11
CA ALA A 52 -0.99 -17.96 4.91
C ALA A 52 -1.65 -17.89 3.51
N GLY A 53 -1.29 -16.91 2.67
CA GLY A 53 -1.92 -16.69 1.37
C GLY A 53 -3.39 -16.23 1.43
N THR A 54 -3.86 -15.81 2.60
CA THR A 54 -5.24 -15.37 2.86
C THR A 54 -5.40 -13.85 2.76
N TYR A 55 -4.30 -13.11 2.61
CA TYR A 55 -4.34 -11.66 2.40
C TYR A 55 -5.23 -11.29 1.20
N ARG A 56 -6.16 -10.36 1.41
CA ARG A 56 -7.04 -9.81 0.39
C ARG A 56 -6.83 -8.31 0.34
N PRO A 57 -6.32 -7.77 -0.79
CA PRO A 57 -6.21 -6.34 -0.99
C PRO A 57 -7.57 -5.66 -0.80
N MET A 58 -7.56 -4.47 -0.21
CA MET A 58 -8.80 -3.74 0.00
C MET A 58 -9.37 -3.25 -1.34
N PRO A 59 -10.71 -3.10 -1.43
CA PRO A 59 -11.33 -2.54 -2.62
C PRO A 59 -10.77 -1.14 -2.90
N VAL A 60 -10.31 -0.93 -4.13
CA VAL A 60 -9.70 0.31 -4.58
C VAL A 60 -10.71 1.47 -4.56
N ARG A 61 -10.30 2.62 -3.99
CA ARG A 61 -11.13 3.83 -4.00
C ARG A 61 -11.19 4.40 -5.42
N GLN A 62 -12.39 4.65 -5.93
CA GLN A 62 -12.56 5.39 -7.19
C GLN A 62 -12.39 6.89 -6.91
N VAL A 63 -11.41 7.52 -7.55
CA VAL A 63 -11.22 8.97 -7.50
C VAL A 63 -11.49 9.53 -8.89
N MET A 64 -12.41 10.50 -8.93
CA MET A 64 -12.83 11.19 -10.15
C MET A 64 -11.74 12.21 -10.51
N ILE A 65 -10.79 11.80 -11.34
CA ILE A 65 -9.81 12.71 -11.94
C ILE A 65 -10.23 12.95 -13.38
N PRO A 66 -10.57 14.20 -13.76
CA PRO A 66 -10.87 14.52 -15.14
C PRO A 66 -9.61 14.35 -16.00
N LYS A 67 -9.70 13.54 -17.06
CA LYS A 67 -8.67 13.51 -18.11
C LYS A 67 -9.02 14.52 -19.21
N PRO A 68 -8.02 15.01 -19.97
CA PRO A 68 -8.24 15.91 -21.10
C PRO A 68 -9.24 15.36 -22.14
N ASP A 69 -9.28 14.04 -22.30
CA ASP A 69 -10.06 13.35 -23.33
C ASP A 69 -11.47 12.91 -22.86
N GLY A 70 -11.97 13.46 -21.75
CA GLY A 70 -13.32 13.18 -21.23
C GLY A 70 -13.49 11.88 -20.45
N GLY A 71 -12.49 10.99 -20.46
CA GLY A 71 -12.50 9.77 -19.66
C GLY A 71 -12.16 10.01 -18.19
N GLN A 72 -12.93 9.44 -17.27
CA GLN A 72 -12.67 9.49 -15.83
C GLN A 72 -12.40 8.09 -15.29
N ARG A 73 -11.20 7.87 -14.74
CA ARG A 73 -10.95 6.82 -13.75
C ARG A 73 -9.51 6.83 -13.26
N LYS A 74 -9.34 7.01 -11.95
CA LYS A 74 -8.13 6.56 -11.25
C LYS A 74 -8.56 5.74 -10.04
N LEU A 75 -8.10 4.51 -9.99
CA LEU A 75 -8.25 3.63 -8.84
C LEU A 75 -7.09 3.94 -7.89
N VAL A 76 -7.40 4.30 -6.65
CA VAL A 76 -6.42 4.55 -5.61
C VAL A 76 -6.47 3.38 -4.63
N PRO A 77 -5.48 2.46 -4.65
CA PRO A 77 -5.33 1.43 -3.64
C PRO A 77 -5.08 2.05 -2.26
N THR A 78 -5.30 1.26 -1.21
CA THR A 78 -4.93 1.68 0.13
C THR A 78 -3.43 1.88 0.23
N VAL A 79 -3.00 2.64 1.24
CA VAL A 79 -1.57 2.89 1.43
C VAL A 79 -0.83 1.60 1.78
N LEU A 80 -1.49 0.69 2.51
CA LEU A 80 -0.97 -0.64 2.80
C LEU A 80 -0.79 -1.48 1.51
N ASP A 81 -1.78 -1.50 0.62
CA ASP A 81 -1.67 -2.20 -0.66
C ASP A 81 -0.49 -1.64 -1.49
N ARG A 82 -0.32 -0.31 -1.49
CA ARG A 82 0.81 0.34 -2.17
C ARG A 82 2.14 -0.03 -1.55
N LEU A 83 2.22 -0.16 -0.21
CA LEU A 83 3.43 -0.63 0.47
C LEU A 83 3.81 -2.04 0.03
N ILE A 84 2.84 -2.96 0.01
CA ILE A 84 3.05 -4.35 -0.38
C ILE A 84 3.48 -4.44 -1.85
N GLN A 85 2.78 -3.75 -2.76
CA GLN A 85 3.15 -3.66 -4.17
C GLN A 85 4.55 -3.07 -4.37
N GLN A 86 4.86 -2.01 -3.62
CA GLN A 86 6.16 -1.34 -3.72
C GLN A 86 7.30 -2.22 -3.19
N ALA A 87 7.05 -3.03 -2.16
CA ALA A 87 8.01 -4.00 -1.64
C ALA A 87 8.28 -5.14 -2.64
N ILE A 88 7.22 -5.66 -3.28
CA ILE A 88 7.34 -6.67 -4.34
C ILE A 88 8.13 -6.12 -5.53
N ALA A 89 7.84 -4.90 -5.97
CA ALA A 89 8.50 -4.27 -7.11
C ALA A 89 9.97 -3.87 -6.88
N GLN A 90 10.45 -3.94 -5.63
CA GLN A 90 11.84 -3.62 -5.26
C GLN A 90 12.75 -4.85 -5.22
N CYS A 91 12.19 -6.05 -5.27
CA CYS A 91 12.91 -7.32 -5.19
C CYS A 91 13.13 -7.96 -6.55
#